data_AF-A0A6P6L519-F1
#
_entry.id   AF-A0A6P6L519-F1
#
_cell.length_a   1.000
_cell.length_b   1.000
_cell.length_c   1.000
_cell.angle_alpha   90.00
_cell.angle_beta   90.00
_cell.angle_gamma   90.00
#
_symmetry.space_group_name_H-M   'P 1'
#
loop_
_entity.id
_entity.type
_entity.pdbx_description
1 polymer ?
#
loop_
_entity_poly.entity_id
_entity_poly.type
_entity_poly.pdbx_seq_one_letter_code
_entity_poly.pdbx_strand_id
1 'polypeptide(L)'
;MEMVEQTPTPNPLTVALQLYPAFEIRQILQRSLEGKSIVKSLDEMQSITTKQRRLLVRILISHLLETNGEMPSSDTKKGLAMALVYEFPCLKDDTGTSYGAWYTPGRKHRPATGFLEERLRNVRKRMRKLKQPDHLEPQQDHIISTPECGVPLEKVQEMVEWLKVHKYPISEVENYMKETAVYRGKWIRNNGSKSIAEVLKEFPRLVDNPGMISQDFCILYPDAARKLFENWTTISERILPYAQREGKLPSVLGDMTPAAKEETALKVLPTLLPPSIYRIGGKVFRPTTEEAQKSFIDMQPVGTNMVEYLNHELTGALLHILCLSDETRGTSQTFAIIPGHAIETESLLEAVDLCFKAFFVFDVQYTKQCLPTWEFLQHAVYKIEGKESSAVKFLRTTVVSGPHDM
;
A
#
# COMPACT_ATOMS: atom_id res chain seq x y z
N MET A 1 -45.81 38.63 -24.77
CA MET A 1 -45.22 37.87 -23.66
C MET A 1 -44.29 36.87 -24.29
N GLU A 2 -42.99 37.05 -24.05
CA GLU A 2 -41.87 36.63 -24.88
C GLU A 2 -41.69 35.11 -24.98
N MET A 3 -41.27 34.65 -26.16
CA MET A 3 -40.78 33.30 -26.38
C MET A 3 -39.42 33.17 -25.69
N VAL A 4 -39.34 32.31 -24.68
CA VAL A 4 -38.09 31.97 -24.00
C VAL A 4 -37.29 31.04 -24.91
N GLU A 5 -36.25 31.61 -25.53
CA GLU A 5 -35.25 30.89 -26.30
C GLU A 5 -34.46 29.97 -25.34
N GLN A 6 -34.62 28.65 -25.48
CA GLN A 6 -33.79 27.68 -24.75
C GLN A 6 -32.37 27.75 -25.29
N THR A 7 -31.49 28.43 -24.56
CA THR A 7 -30.04 28.35 -24.79
C THR A 7 -29.58 26.90 -24.65
N PRO A 8 -28.91 26.31 -25.65
CA PRO A 8 -28.43 24.94 -25.55
C PRO A 8 -27.38 24.87 -24.43
N THR A 9 -27.55 23.91 -23.51
CA THR A 9 -26.53 23.55 -22.53
C THR A 9 -25.23 23.25 -23.26
N PRO A 10 -24.10 23.90 -22.90
CA PRO A 10 -22.86 23.75 -23.63
C PRO A 10 -22.39 22.29 -23.59
N ASN A 11 -21.97 21.79 -24.76
CA ASN A 11 -21.41 20.46 -24.90
C ASN A 11 -20.23 20.29 -23.91
N PRO A 12 -20.11 19.18 -23.16
CA PRO A 12 -18.99 18.95 -22.25
C PRO A 12 -17.60 19.08 -22.92
N LEU A 13 -17.50 18.85 -24.24
CA LEU A 13 -16.31 19.14 -25.05
C LEU A 13 -15.95 20.64 -25.09
N THR A 14 -16.95 21.52 -25.10
CA THR A 14 -16.76 22.98 -25.16
C THR A 14 -16.31 23.55 -23.82
N VAL A 15 -16.75 22.97 -22.70
CA VAL A 15 -16.29 23.33 -21.35
C VAL A 15 -14.86 22.85 -21.08
N ALA A 16 -14.48 21.68 -21.62
CA ALA A 16 -13.12 21.13 -21.54
C ALA A 16 -12.07 22.05 -22.18
N LEU A 17 -12.40 22.61 -23.35
CA LEU A 17 -11.54 23.52 -24.11
C LEU A 17 -11.36 24.89 -23.42
N GLN A 18 -12.29 25.29 -22.55
CA GLN A 18 -12.25 26.60 -21.87
C GLN A 18 -11.35 26.62 -20.63
N LEU A 19 -11.13 25.48 -19.97
CA LEU A 19 -10.33 25.42 -18.73
C LEU A 19 -8.86 25.04 -18.96
N TYR A 20 -8.54 24.21 -19.96
CA TYR A 20 -7.18 23.77 -20.25
C TYR A 20 -6.92 23.53 -21.76
N PRO A 21 -6.92 24.58 -22.60
CA PRO A 21 -6.87 24.48 -24.07
C PRO A 21 -5.60 23.83 -24.66
N ALA A 22 -4.61 23.45 -23.83
CA ALA A 22 -3.31 23.00 -24.30
C ALA A 22 -3.21 21.48 -24.57
N PHE A 23 -4.11 20.65 -24.05
CA PHE A 23 -3.96 19.19 -24.13
C PHE A 23 -5.24 18.46 -24.52
N GLU A 24 -5.39 18.15 -25.81
CA GLU A 24 -6.46 17.29 -26.34
C GLU A 24 -6.10 15.81 -26.16
N ILE A 25 -6.22 15.30 -24.92
CA ILE A 25 -5.72 13.96 -24.52
C ILE A 25 -6.18 12.85 -25.46
N ARG A 26 -7.48 12.81 -25.78
CA ARG A 26 -8.03 11.78 -26.68
C ARG A 26 -7.43 11.85 -28.07
N GLN A 27 -7.25 13.04 -28.63
CA GLN A 27 -6.60 13.21 -29.93
C GLN A 27 -5.12 12.78 -29.89
N ILE A 28 -4.39 13.15 -28.82
CA ILE A 28 -3.00 12.73 -28.61
C ILE A 28 -2.90 11.19 -28.64
N LEU A 29 -3.82 10.49 -27.98
CA LEU A 29 -3.84 9.03 -27.94
C LEU A 29 -4.29 8.38 -29.25
N GLN A 30 -5.25 8.98 -29.95
CA GLN A 30 -5.76 8.43 -31.21
C GLN A 30 -4.74 8.45 -32.37
N ARG A 31 -3.63 9.18 -32.23
CA ARG A 31 -2.54 9.23 -33.24
C ARG A 31 -1.75 7.91 -33.36
N SER A 32 -1.86 7.00 -32.40
CA SER A 32 -1.18 5.70 -32.45
C SER A 32 -2.14 4.54 -32.24
N LEU A 33 -1.85 3.38 -32.85
CA LEU A 33 -2.63 2.15 -32.63
C LEU A 33 -2.65 1.75 -31.13
N GLU A 34 -1.49 1.90 -30.49
CA GLU A 34 -1.30 1.71 -29.05
C GLU A 34 -2.21 2.60 -28.22
N GLY A 35 -2.28 3.90 -28.55
CA GLY A 35 -3.15 4.85 -27.85
C GLY A 35 -4.63 4.60 -28.12
N LYS A 36 -5.03 4.20 -29.34
CA LYS A 36 -6.41 3.78 -29.65
C LYS A 36 -6.88 2.60 -28.78
N SER A 37 -6.01 1.62 -28.55
CA SER A 37 -6.30 0.48 -27.66
C SER A 37 -6.49 0.91 -26.20
N ILE A 38 -5.70 1.89 -25.73
CA ILE A 38 -5.84 2.46 -24.39
C ILE A 38 -7.16 3.22 -24.26
N VAL A 39 -7.50 4.07 -25.23
CA VAL A 39 -8.79 4.79 -25.27
C VAL A 39 -9.96 3.83 -25.22
N LYS A 40 -9.93 2.76 -26.03
CA LYS A 40 -10.97 1.71 -25.99
C LYS A 40 -11.11 1.10 -24.58
N SER A 41 -10.00 0.80 -23.91
CA SER A 41 -10.05 0.24 -22.55
C SER A 41 -10.56 1.25 -21.51
N LEU A 42 -10.24 2.53 -21.67
CA LEU A 42 -10.75 3.59 -20.79
C LEU A 42 -12.25 3.82 -20.98
N ASP A 43 -12.72 3.80 -22.23
CA ASP A 43 -14.14 4.01 -22.55
C ASP A 43 -15.00 2.81 -22.12
N GLU A 44 -14.58 1.58 -22.45
CA GLU A 44 -15.38 0.38 -22.23
C GLU A 44 -15.20 -0.21 -20.83
N MET A 45 -13.96 -0.29 -20.34
CA MET A 45 -13.65 -0.98 -19.07
C MET A 45 -13.49 -0.02 -17.89
N GLN A 46 -13.56 1.29 -18.13
CA GLN A 46 -13.35 2.34 -17.12
C GLN A 46 -12.10 2.10 -16.25
N SER A 47 -11.05 1.50 -16.82
CA SER A 47 -9.83 1.11 -16.10
C SER A 47 -8.75 0.61 -17.06
N ILE A 48 -7.48 0.77 -16.68
CA ILE A 48 -6.33 0.35 -17.50
C ILE A 48 -5.34 -0.52 -16.73
N THR A 49 -4.67 -1.41 -17.45
CA THR A 49 -3.56 -2.24 -16.94
C THR A 49 -2.31 -1.41 -16.65
N THR A 50 -1.36 -1.95 -15.88
CA THR A 50 -0.04 -1.35 -15.65
C THR A 50 0.71 -1.15 -16.97
N LYS A 51 0.58 -2.10 -17.91
CA LYS A 51 1.20 -2.01 -19.24
C LYS A 51 0.60 -0.84 -20.04
N GLN A 52 -0.72 -0.73 -20.08
CA GLN A 52 -1.42 0.38 -20.74
C GLN A 52 -1.10 1.71 -20.07
N ARG A 53 -1.06 1.79 -18.73
CA ARG A 53 -0.65 3.00 -18.00
C ARG A 53 0.76 3.45 -18.37
N ARG A 54 1.74 2.55 -18.41
CA ARG A 54 3.12 2.88 -18.82
C ARG A 54 3.18 3.40 -20.26
N LEU A 55 2.34 2.85 -21.15
CA LEU A 55 2.26 3.26 -22.54
C LEU A 55 1.56 4.61 -22.71
N LEU A 56 0.45 4.82 -22.01
CA LEU A 56 -0.25 6.09 -21.88
C LEU A 56 0.71 7.20 -21.44
N VAL A 57 1.41 7.00 -20.33
CA VAL A 57 2.42 7.96 -19.81
C VAL A 57 3.53 8.20 -20.82
N ARG A 58 3.97 7.17 -21.55
CA ARG A 58 4.99 7.32 -22.61
C ARG A 58 4.48 8.22 -23.74
N ILE A 59 3.27 7.99 -24.25
CA ILE A 59 2.68 8.78 -25.34
C ILE A 59 2.52 10.24 -24.90
N LEU A 60 1.94 10.47 -23.72
CA LEU A 60 1.71 11.81 -23.19
C LEU A 60 3.02 12.58 -22.95
N ILE A 61 4.04 11.93 -22.37
CA ILE A 61 5.34 12.58 -22.15
C ILE A 61 6.09 12.82 -23.45
N SER A 62 6.00 11.93 -24.44
CA SER A 62 6.56 12.19 -25.78
C SER A 62 5.96 13.46 -26.39
N HIS A 63 4.62 13.57 -26.39
CA HIS A 63 3.93 14.76 -26.88
C HIS A 63 4.30 16.03 -26.10
N LEU A 64 4.37 15.94 -24.76
CA LEU A 64 4.75 17.05 -23.90
C LEU A 64 6.17 17.56 -24.19
N LEU A 65 7.12 16.66 -24.42
CA LEU A 65 8.51 17.03 -24.73
C LEU A 65 8.64 17.63 -26.13
N GLU A 66 7.87 17.13 -27.10
CA GLU A 66 7.82 17.69 -28.46
C GLU A 66 7.26 19.11 -28.50
N THR A 67 6.30 19.43 -27.62
CA THR A 67 5.60 20.72 -27.60
C THR A 67 6.19 21.75 -26.64
N ASN A 68 6.77 21.31 -25.51
CA ASN A 68 7.28 22.21 -24.45
C ASN A 68 8.78 22.06 -24.18
N GLY A 69 9.51 21.26 -24.96
CA GLY A 69 10.95 21.02 -24.78
C GLY A 69 11.29 20.13 -23.57
N GLU A 70 12.57 20.03 -23.23
CA GLU A 70 13.08 19.05 -22.25
C GLU A 70 12.71 19.34 -20.78
N MET A 71 12.36 20.60 -20.49
CA MET A 71 12.07 21.09 -19.14
C MET A 71 10.67 21.72 -19.05
N PRO A 72 9.57 20.94 -19.23
CA PRO A 72 8.23 21.46 -19.02
C PRO A 72 8.05 21.99 -17.59
N SER A 73 7.37 23.12 -17.45
CA SER A 73 7.14 23.79 -16.18
C SER A 73 6.24 22.95 -15.25
N SER A 74 6.23 23.28 -13.96
CA SER A 74 5.32 22.65 -13.00
C SER A 74 3.86 22.80 -13.41
N ASP A 75 3.49 23.99 -13.92
CA ASP A 75 2.12 24.29 -14.33
C ASP A 75 1.71 23.53 -15.58
N THR A 76 2.61 23.37 -16.56
CA THR A 76 2.34 22.56 -17.75
C THR A 76 2.12 21.08 -17.38
N LYS A 77 2.95 20.53 -16.50
CA LYS A 77 2.80 19.14 -16.03
C LYS A 77 1.51 18.93 -15.25
N LYS A 78 1.14 19.91 -14.41
CA LYS A 78 -0.14 19.94 -13.71
C LYS A 78 -1.32 20.00 -14.69
N GLY A 79 -1.26 20.88 -15.69
CA GLY A 79 -2.28 20.99 -16.73
C GLY A 79 -2.50 19.68 -17.49
N LEU A 80 -1.41 18.99 -17.85
CA LEU A 80 -1.48 17.68 -18.51
C LEU A 80 -2.14 16.61 -17.61
N ALA A 81 -1.79 16.56 -16.32
CA ALA A 81 -2.38 15.63 -15.37
C ALA A 81 -3.89 15.91 -15.16
N MET A 82 -4.26 17.19 -15.08
CA MET A 82 -5.66 17.62 -14.94
C MET A 82 -6.48 17.28 -16.19
N ALA A 83 -5.97 17.59 -17.38
CA ALA A 83 -6.63 17.25 -18.65
C ALA A 83 -6.84 15.73 -18.79
N LEU A 84 -5.87 14.92 -18.34
CA LEU A 84 -5.98 13.46 -18.37
C LEU A 84 -7.14 12.94 -17.52
N VAL A 85 -7.24 13.37 -16.26
CA VAL A 85 -8.32 12.92 -15.36
C VAL A 85 -9.67 13.56 -15.66
N TYR A 86 -9.67 14.70 -16.36
CA TYR A 86 -10.90 15.32 -16.87
C TYR A 86 -11.46 14.50 -18.04
N GLU A 87 -10.62 14.17 -19.02
CA GLU A 87 -11.03 13.36 -20.19
C GLU A 87 -11.42 11.93 -19.80
N PHE A 88 -10.73 11.35 -18.81
CA PHE A 88 -10.99 10.01 -18.30
C PHE A 88 -11.18 10.03 -16.78
N PRO A 89 -12.42 10.31 -16.29
CA PRO A 89 -12.72 10.41 -14.87
C PRO A 89 -12.40 9.16 -14.05
N CYS A 90 -12.40 7.97 -14.67
CA CYS A 90 -12.00 6.72 -14.03
C CYS A 90 -10.52 6.66 -13.62
N LEU A 91 -9.70 7.62 -14.05
CA LEU A 91 -8.29 7.76 -13.66
C LEU A 91 -8.08 8.75 -12.50
N LYS A 92 -9.16 9.33 -11.96
CA LYS A 92 -9.10 10.20 -10.79
C LYS A 92 -8.63 9.40 -9.58
N ASP A 93 -7.77 10.04 -8.78
CA ASP A 93 -7.55 9.60 -7.41
C ASP A 93 -8.51 10.29 -6.44
N ASP A 94 -8.59 9.77 -5.22
CA ASP A 94 -9.38 10.31 -4.13
C ASP A 94 -8.62 11.37 -3.31
N THR A 95 -7.46 11.82 -3.78
CA THR A 95 -6.76 12.92 -3.10
C THR A 95 -7.52 14.21 -3.31
N GLY A 96 -7.32 15.19 -2.44
CA GLY A 96 -7.92 16.54 -2.61
C GLY A 96 -7.57 17.22 -3.95
N THR A 97 -6.62 16.70 -4.73
CA THR A 97 -6.33 17.18 -6.08
C THR A 97 -6.94 16.37 -7.21
N SER A 98 -7.42 15.14 -6.98
CA SER A 98 -7.92 14.17 -7.96
C SER A 98 -6.94 13.67 -9.05
N TYR A 99 -5.79 14.33 -9.25
CA TYR A 99 -4.78 13.97 -10.26
C TYR A 99 -3.42 13.59 -9.66
N GLY A 100 -3.32 13.46 -8.34
CA GLY A 100 -2.06 13.30 -7.60
C GLY A 100 -1.23 12.08 -7.99
N ALA A 101 -1.85 10.97 -8.41
CA ALA A 101 -1.20 9.77 -8.94
C ALA A 101 -0.39 10.07 -10.22
N TRP A 102 -0.83 11.04 -11.02
CA TRP A 102 -0.23 11.42 -12.29
C TRP A 102 0.83 12.48 -12.12
N TYR A 103 0.55 13.49 -11.28
CA TYR A 103 1.48 14.55 -10.94
C TYR A 103 1.18 15.20 -9.60
N THR A 104 2.16 15.21 -8.70
CA THR A 104 2.14 16.02 -7.48
C THR A 104 3.31 17.02 -7.53
N PRO A 105 3.04 18.34 -7.46
CA PRO A 105 4.09 19.35 -7.45
C PRO A 105 5.06 19.16 -6.28
N GLY A 106 6.33 19.50 -6.51
CA GLY A 106 7.31 19.54 -5.43
C GLY A 106 7.00 20.64 -4.44
N ARG A 107 7.28 20.40 -3.15
CA ARG A 107 7.23 21.43 -2.10
C ARG A 107 8.60 21.52 -1.43
N LYS A 108 8.79 22.50 -0.54
CA LYS A 108 10.03 22.62 0.25
C LYS A 108 10.33 21.26 0.91
N HIS A 109 11.50 20.70 0.64
CA HIS A 109 11.96 19.37 1.09
C HIS A 109 11.19 18.14 0.58
N ARG A 110 10.29 18.27 -0.42
CA ARG A 110 9.61 17.14 -1.08
C ARG A 110 9.73 17.24 -2.60
N PRO A 111 10.41 16.30 -3.29
CA PRO A 111 10.48 16.33 -4.74
C PRO A 111 9.09 16.12 -5.35
N ALA A 112 8.89 16.60 -6.57
CA ALA A 112 7.69 16.27 -7.33
C ALA A 112 7.58 14.75 -7.56
N THR A 113 6.36 14.23 -7.56
CA THR A 113 6.05 12.80 -7.71
C THR A 113 4.91 12.59 -8.71
N GLY A 114 4.52 11.32 -8.94
CA GLY A 114 3.52 10.93 -9.93
C GLY A 114 4.12 10.34 -11.20
N PHE A 115 3.33 9.58 -11.96
CA PHE A 115 3.83 8.83 -13.12
C PHE A 115 4.44 9.71 -14.22
N LEU A 116 3.86 10.90 -14.46
CA LEU A 116 4.36 11.84 -15.46
C LEU A 116 5.75 12.37 -15.06
N GLU A 117 5.91 12.76 -13.79
CA GLU A 117 7.19 13.26 -13.26
C GLU A 117 8.26 12.17 -13.23
N GLU A 118 7.90 10.95 -12.83
CA GLU A 118 8.85 9.83 -12.79
C GLU A 118 9.33 9.45 -14.20
N ARG A 119 8.43 9.48 -15.20
CA ARG A 119 8.82 9.27 -16.60
C ARG A 119 9.74 10.38 -17.09
N LEU A 120 9.42 11.65 -16.84
CA LEU A 120 10.28 12.79 -17.21
C LEU A 120 11.66 12.67 -16.57
N ARG A 121 11.74 12.32 -15.29
CA ARG A 121 13.01 12.08 -14.58
C ARG A 121 13.81 10.97 -15.24
N ASN A 122 13.17 9.87 -15.63
CA ASN A 122 13.82 8.76 -16.32
C ASN A 122 14.30 9.12 -17.73
N VAL A 123 13.52 9.88 -18.51
CA VAL A 123 13.93 10.40 -19.83
C VAL A 123 15.15 11.30 -19.67
N ARG A 124 15.08 12.30 -18.78
CA ARG A 124 16.21 13.20 -18.50
C ARG A 124 17.44 12.46 -18.01
N LYS A 125 17.28 11.47 -17.12
CA LYS A 125 18.39 10.63 -16.65
C LYS A 125 19.05 9.84 -17.79
N ARG A 126 18.28 9.36 -18.76
CA ARG A 126 18.82 8.69 -19.96
C ARG A 126 19.57 9.67 -20.87
N MET A 127 19.04 10.88 -21.06
CA MET A 127 19.72 11.96 -21.81
C MET A 127 21.01 12.40 -21.10
N ARG A 128 21.02 12.43 -19.76
CA ARG A 128 22.16 12.81 -18.92
C ARG A 128 23.21 11.72 -18.72
N LYS A 129 22.98 10.47 -19.14
CA LYS A 129 23.92 9.33 -18.95
C LYS A 129 25.26 9.46 -19.70
N LEU A 130 25.59 10.63 -20.27
CA LEU A 130 26.96 11.03 -20.62
C LEU A 130 27.75 11.70 -19.49
N LYS A 131 27.17 12.06 -18.33
CA LYS A 131 27.92 12.58 -17.15
C LYS A 131 27.29 12.09 -15.83
N GLN A 132 28.16 11.85 -14.85
CA GLN A 132 28.02 11.05 -13.61
C GLN A 132 26.98 11.54 -12.56
N PRO A 133 26.76 10.79 -11.44
CA PRO A 133 25.46 10.67 -10.76
C PRO A 133 25.24 11.52 -9.49
N ASP A 134 23.95 11.73 -9.18
CA ASP A 134 23.40 12.44 -8.00
C ASP A 134 23.34 11.61 -6.69
N HIS A 135 23.52 12.34 -5.59
CA HIS A 135 23.21 11.98 -4.19
C HIS A 135 21.74 12.26 -3.83
N LEU A 136 21.13 11.45 -2.96
CA LEU A 136 19.98 11.84 -2.13
C LEU A 136 19.93 11.05 -0.80
N GLU A 137 19.50 11.77 0.23
CA GLU A 137 19.40 11.45 1.67
C GLU A 137 18.02 10.88 2.10
N PRO A 138 17.87 10.40 3.36
CA PRO A 138 16.73 9.62 3.85
C PRO A 138 15.48 10.44 4.23
N GLN A 139 14.33 9.75 4.31
CA GLN A 139 13.01 10.29 4.68
C GLN A 139 12.69 10.11 6.17
N GLN A 140 11.82 11.00 6.68
CA GLN A 140 11.43 11.15 8.09
C GLN A 140 9.93 10.84 8.34
N ASP A 141 9.62 10.77 9.63
CA ASP A 141 8.60 9.98 10.34
C ASP A 141 7.12 10.40 10.22
N HIS A 142 6.26 9.44 10.57
CA HIS A 142 4.81 9.57 10.67
C HIS A 142 4.40 10.31 11.95
N ILE A 143 3.53 11.31 11.84
CA ILE A 143 2.88 11.96 12.99
C ILE A 143 1.45 11.44 13.05
N ILE A 144 1.12 10.70 14.11
CA ILE A 144 -0.23 10.24 14.42
C ILE A 144 -0.59 10.77 15.81
N SER A 145 -1.74 11.43 15.92
CA SER A 145 -2.31 11.92 17.19
C SER A 145 -2.58 10.74 18.11
N THR A 146 -2.01 10.76 19.32
CA THR A 146 -2.19 9.68 20.29
C THR A 146 -3.37 9.92 21.22
N PRO A 147 -4.09 8.85 21.61
CA PRO A 147 -5.04 8.93 22.73
C PRO A 147 -4.34 9.37 24.02
N GLU A 148 -5.06 10.12 24.86
CA GLU A 148 -4.61 10.42 26.22
C GLU A 148 -4.86 9.21 27.14
N CYS A 149 -3.92 8.97 28.06
CA CYS A 149 -4.04 7.86 29.01
C CYS A 149 -4.89 8.33 30.20
N GLY A 150 -6.00 7.64 30.47
CA GLY A 150 -6.92 7.98 31.57
C GLY A 150 -6.46 7.53 32.96
N VAL A 151 -5.30 6.88 33.08
CA VAL A 151 -4.77 6.30 34.33
C VAL A 151 -3.55 7.11 34.81
N PRO A 152 -3.43 7.39 36.12
CA PRO A 152 -2.24 8.04 36.68
C PRO A 152 -0.95 7.26 36.36
N LEU A 153 0.12 7.99 36.04
CA LEU A 153 1.39 7.42 35.57
C LEU A 153 1.99 6.37 36.53
N GLU A 154 1.93 6.64 37.84
CA GLU A 154 2.47 5.74 38.88
C GLU A 154 1.80 4.36 38.83
N LYS A 155 0.47 4.34 38.75
CA LYS A 155 -0.32 3.10 38.67
C LYS A 155 -0.06 2.33 37.37
N VAL A 156 0.13 3.04 36.26
CA VAL A 156 0.50 2.44 34.98
C VAL A 156 1.87 1.77 35.07
N GLN A 157 2.84 2.41 35.73
CA GLN A 157 4.18 1.84 35.91
C GLN A 157 4.14 0.59 36.80
N GLU A 158 3.35 0.59 37.86
CA GLU A 158 3.12 -0.59 38.70
C GLU A 158 2.56 -1.77 37.89
N MET A 159 1.53 -1.51 37.05
CA MET A 159 0.95 -2.53 36.17
C MET A 159 1.98 -3.07 35.16
N VAL A 160 2.81 -2.20 34.57
CA VAL A 160 3.86 -2.60 33.63
C VAL A 160 4.90 -3.49 34.31
N GLU A 161 5.35 -3.13 35.51
CA GLU A 161 6.32 -3.94 36.25
C GLU A 161 5.73 -5.29 36.66
N TRP A 162 4.45 -5.30 37.05
CA TRP A 162 3.72 -6.53 37.33
C TRP A 162 3.65 -7.45 36.11
N LEU A 163 3.33 -6.90 34.92
CA LEU A 163 3.20 -7.64 33.67
C LEU A 163 4.51 -8.26 33.16
N LYS A 164 5.68 -7.77 33.60
CA LYS A 164 6.98 -8.36 33.24
C LYS A 164 7.12 -9.79 33.77
N VAL A 165 6.68 -10.03 35.00
CA VAL A 165 6.92 -11.30 35.70
C VAL A 165 5.68 -12.19 35.81
N HIS A 166 4.46 -11.62 35.74
CA HIS A 166 3.22 -12.40 35.85
C HIS A 166 2.62 -12.78 34.50
N LYS A 167 2.14 -14.03 34.40
CA LYS A 167 1.40 -14.58 33.25
C LYS A 167 -0.04 -15.02 33.62
N TYR A 168 -0.37 -14.99 34.91
CA TYR A 168 -1.64 -15.46 35.45
C TYR A 168 -2.05 -14.60 36.66
N PRO A 169 -3.37 -14.47 36.93
CA PRO A 169 -4.47 -15.01 36.13
C PRO A 169 -4.65 -14.27 34.78
N ILE A 170 -5.09 -14.97 33.74
CA ILE A 170 -5.21 -14.42 32.36
C ILE A 170 -6.09 -13.17 32.35
N SER A 171 -7.20 -13.18 33.08
CA SER A 171 -8.12 -12.04 33.16
C SER A 171 -7.46 -10.77 33.72
N GLU A 172 -6.53 -10.90 34.66
CA GLU A 172 -5.80 -9.75 35.21
C GLU A 172 -4.72 -9.27 34.25
N VAL A 173 -4.02 -10.19 33.57
CA VAL A 173 -3.07 -9.86 32.49
C VAL A 173 -3.77 -9.10 31.37
N GLU A 174 -4.91 -9.57 30.88
CA GLU A 174 -5.70 -8.91 29.83
C GLU A 174 -6.13 -7.50 30.27
N ASN A 175 -6.62 -7.37 31.50
CA ASN A 175 -7.03 -6.09 32.06
C ASN A 175 -5.85 -5.10 32.16
N TYR A 176 -4.71 -5.50 32.72
CA TYR A 176 -3.54 -4.62 32.80
C TYR A 176 -2.93 -4.33 31.43
N MET A 177 -2.94 -5.29 30.51
CA MET A 177 -2.53 -5.04 29.13
C MET A 177 -3.39 -3.97 28.48
N LYS A 178 -4.71 -3.98 28.73
CA LYS A 178 -5.65 -2.99 28.22
C LYS A 178 -5.39 -1.60 28.81
N GLU A 179 -5.26 -1.51 30.13
CA GLU A 179 -5.00 -0.24 30.84
C GLU A 179 -3.65 0.38 30.46
N THR A 180 -2.65 -0.45 30.12
CA THR A 180 -1.28 0.00 29.80
C THR A 180 -1.02 0.24 28.30
N ALA A 181 -1.97 -0.05 27.41
CA ALA A 181 -1.77 -0.01 25.94
C ALA A 181 -1.30 1.36 25.42
N VAL A 182 -1.92 2.46 25.88
CA VAL A 182 -1.55 3.82 25.48
C VAL A 182 -0.14 4.18 25.96
N TYR A 183 0.20 3.80 27.20
CA TYR A 183 1.54 4.01 27.75
C TYR A 183 2.60 3.23 26.98
N ARG A 184 2.34 1.96 26.71
CA ARG A 184 3.22 1.09 25.92
C ARG A 184 3.46 1.64 24.52
N GLY A 185 2.41 2.06 23.81
CA GLY A 185 2.55 2.71 22.49
C GLY A 185 3.38 4.00 22.54
N LYS A 186 3.20 4.85 23.56
CA LYS A 186 4.03 6.06 23.76
C LYS A 186 5.49 5.71 24.06
N TRP A 187 5.72 4.72 24.91
CA TRP A 187 7.07 4.28 25.24
C TRP A 187 7.79 3.74 24.01
N ILE A 188 7.13 2.90 23.20
CA ILE A 188 7.71 2.30 21.99
C ILE A 188 8.11 3.41 21.01
N ARG A 189 7.21 4.36 20.73
CA ARG A 189 7.52 5.49 19.83
C ARG A 189 8.66 6.36 20.33
N ASN A 190 8.69 6.65 21.63
CA ASN A 190 9.78 7.42 22.24
C ASN A 190 11.12 6.67 22.26
N ASN A 191 11.10 5.36 21.97
CA ASN A 191 12.27 4.48 21.93
C ASN A 191 12.42 3.82 20.54
N GLY A 192 12.09 4.52 19.45
CA GLY A 192 12.07 3.95 18.09
C GLY A 192 13.40 3.39 17.55
N SER A 193 14.52 3.55 18.27
CA SER A 193 15.78 2.86 17.95
C SER A 193 15.85 1.43 18.47
N LYS A 194 14.93 1.02 19.36
CA LYS A 194 14.90 -0.34 19.94
C LYS A 194 14.34 -1.33 18.93
N SER A 195 14.96 -2.50 18.89
CA SER A 195 14.46 -3.66 18.16
C SER A 195 13.20 -4.25 18.81
N ILE A 196 12.43 -5.04 18.05
CA ILE A 196 11.28 -5.77 18.58
C ILE A 196 11.69 -6.66 19.77
N ALA A 197 12.85 -7.31 19.71
CA ALA A 197 13.36 -8.12 20.81
C ALA A 197 13.60 -7.30 22.10
N GLU A 198 14.07 -6.05 21.98
CA GLU A 198 14.23 -5.16 23.14
C GLU A 198 12.89 -4.63 23.66
N VAL A 199 11.93 -4.37 22.78
CA VAL A 199 10.56 -4.02 23.19
C VAL A 199 9.91 -5.18 23.95
N LEU A 200 10.07 -6.41 23.47
CA LEU A 200 9.53 -7.61 24.11
C LEU A 200 10.17 -7.94 25.45
N LYS A 201 11.39 -7.47 25.74
CA LYS A 201 11.95 -7.54 27.11
C LYS A 201 11.18 -6.65 28.09
N GLU A 202 10.70 -5.50 27.63
CA GLU A 202 9.91 -4.57 28.45
C GLU A 202 8.43 -4.99 28.52
N PHE A 203 7.87 -5.46 27.40
CA PHE A 203 6.46 -5.82 27.26
C PHE A 203 6.28 -7.24 26.72
N PRO A 204 6.69 -8.27 27.49
CA PRO A 204 6.73 -9.65 27.00
C PRO A 204 5.34 -10.24 26.72
N ARG A 205 4.30 -9.69 27.35
CA ARG A 205 2.91 -10.14 27.20
C ARG A 205 2.29 -9.83 25.83
N LEU A 206 2.93 -9.00 25.00
CA LEU A 206 2.46 -8.75 23.63
C LEU A 206 2.40 -10.03 22.77
N VAL A 207 3.34 -10.97 22.96
CA VAL A 207 3.43 -12.21 22.16
C VAL A 207 3.18 -13.47 22.99
N ASP A 208 3.49 -13.45 24.29
CA ASP A 208 3.29 -14.60 25.17
C ASP A 208 1.82 -14.81 25.58
N ASN A 209 0.97 -13.78 25.42
CA ASN A 209 -0.45 -13.87 25.69
C ASN A 209 -1.23 -13.62 24.38
N PRO A 210 -2.04 -14.59 23.90
CA PRO A 210 -2.79 -14.44 22.66
C PRO A 210 -3.65 -13.15 22.63
N GLY A 211 -3.78 -12.55 21.45
CA GLY A 211 -4.68 -11.41 21.22
C GLY A 211 -4.18 -10.04 21.68
N MET A 212 -3.04 -9.94 22.37
CA MET A 212 -2.59 -8.66 22.95
C MET A 212 -2.14 -7.62 21.93
N ILE A 213 -1.49 -8.02 20.82
CA ILE A 213 -1.19 -7.10 19.70
C ILE A 213 -2.49 -6.53 19.12
N SER A 214 -3.48 -7.40 18.90
CA SER A 214 -4.78 -6.96 18.37
C SER A 214 -5.49 -6.02 19.33
N GLN A 215 -5.45 -6.29 20.64
CA GLN A 215 -6.02 -5.40 21.66
C GLN A 215 -5.36 -4.02 21.65
N ASP A 216 -4.03 -3.97 21.66
CA ASP A 216 -3.29 -2.69 21.64
C ASP A 216 -3.60 -1.90 20.38
N PHE A 217 -3.62 -2.56 19.23
CA PHE A 217 -4.00 -1.91 17.98
C PHE A 217 -5.43 -1.36 18.05
N CYS A 218 -6.40 -2.12 18.59
CA CYS A 218 -7.78 -1.65 18.76
C CYS A 218 -7.88 -0.39 19.64
N ILE A 219 -7.02 -0.26 20.66
CA ILE A 219 -7.02 0.90 21.55
C ILE A 219 -6.35 2.10 20.87
N LEU A 220 -5.27 1.86 20.13
CA LEU A 220 -4.49 2.92 19.46
C LEU A 220 -5.15 3.41 18.16
N TYR A 221 -5.85 2.52 17.45
CA TYR A 221 -6.44 2.72 16.13
C TYR A 221 -7.86 2.13 16.05
N PRO A 222 -8.82 2.61 16.86
CA PRO A 222 -10.15 2.00 16.99
C PRO A 222 -10.90 1.95 15.66
N ASP A 223 -10.81 3.01 14.85
CA ASP A 223 -11.51 3.09 13.55
C ASP A 223 -10.94 2.11 12.50
N ALA A 224 -9.69 1.67 12.67
CA ALA A 224 -9.01 0.77 11.75
C ALA A 224 -9.11 -0.71 12.17
N ALA A 225 -9.46 -0.98 13.43
CA ALA A 225 -9.34 -2.29 14.08
C ALA A 225 -9.97 -3.47 13.33
N ARG A 226 -11.11 -3.23 12.69
CA ARG A 226 -11.92 -4.26 11.98
C ARG A 226 -11.89 -4.13 10.47
N LYS A 227 -11.17 -3.15 9.93
CA LYS A 227 -11.26 -2.75 8.53
C LYS A 227 -10.86 -3.84 7.54
N LEU A 228 -9.94 -4.74 7.91
CA LEU A 228 -9.62 -5.88 7.05
C LEU A 228 -10.84 -6.78 6.85
N PHE A 229 -11.44 -7.24 7.94
CA PHE A 229 -12.61 -8.11 7.87
C PHE A 229 -13.86 -7.43 7.30
N GLU A 230 -13.98 -6.11 7.43
CA GLU A 230 -15.07 -5.33 6.83
C GLU A 230 -14.93 -5.15 5.32
N ASN A 231 -13.70 -4.92 4.81
CA ASN A 231 -13.49 -4.45 3.45
C ASN A 231 -12.87 -5.50 2.51
N TRP A 232 -12.21 -6.54 3.05
CA TRP A 232 -11.36 -7.42 2.25
C TRP A 232 -12.14 -8.21 1.20
N THR A 233 -13.32 -8.73 1.54
CA THR A 233 -14.17 -9.47 0.58
C THR A 233 -14.42 -8.65 -0.68
N THR A 234 -14.92 -7.42 -0.55
CA THR A 234 -15.19 -6.53 -1.71
C THR A 234 -13.92 -6.15 -2.47
N ILE A 235 -12.81 -5.90 -1.77
CA ILE A 235 -11.53 -5.56 -2.41
C ILE A 235 -10.98 -6.76 -3.18
N SER A 236 -11.08 -7.97 -2.62
CA SER A 236 -10.59 -9.22 -3.22
C SER A 236 -11.31 -9.53 -4.55
N GLU A 237 -12.63 -9.31 -4.61
CA GLU A 237 -13.45 -9.48 -5.81
C GLU A 237 -13.01 -8.59 -6.97
N ARG A 238 -12.37 -7.46 -6.68
CA ARG A 238 -11.86 -6.52 -7.68
C ARG A 238 -10.37 -6.73 -7.99
N ILE A 239 -9.59 -7.23 -7.02
CA ILE A 239 -8.18 -7.62 -7.21
C ILE A 239 -8.08 -8.78 -8.22
N LEU A 240 -8.92 -9.81 -8.10
CA LEU A 240 -8.78 -11.01 -8.92
C LEU A 240 -8.94 -10.73 -10.44
N PRO A 241 -10.01 -10.06 -10.92
CA PRO A 241 -10.13 -9.73 -12.34
C PRO A 241 -9.02 -8.79 -12.82
N TYR A 242 -8.57 -7.85 -11.97
CA TYR A 242 -7.44 -6.99 -12.30
C TYR A 242 -6.16 -7.81 -12.49
N ALA A 243 -5.90 -8.78 -11.61
CA ALA A 243 -4.75 -9.67 -11.71
C ALA A 243 -4.78 -10.56 -12.97
N GLN A 244 -5.96 -11.03 -13.38
CA GLN A 244 -6.12 -11.76 -14.64
C GLN A 244 -5.78 -10.88 -15.85
N ARG A 245 -6.23 -9.62 -15.87
CA ARG A 245 -5.91 -8.65 -16.92
C ARG A 245 -4.41 -8.29 -16.97
N GLU A 246 -3.75 -8.28 -15.81
CA GLU A 246 -2.29 -8.11 -15.71
C GLU A 246 -1.51 -9.37 -16.11
N GLY A 247 -2.19 -10.49 -16.42
CA GLY A 247 -1.56 -11.78 -16.73
C GLY A 247 -0.86 -12.41 -15.51
N LYS A 248 -1.29 -12.05 -14.30
CA LYS A 248 -0.77 -12.58 -13.03
C LYS A 248 -1.55 -13.78 -12.50
N LEU A 249 -2.77 -13.95 -12.99
CA LEU A 249 -3.60 -15.13 -12.77
C LEU A 249 -4.07 -15.69 -14.12
N PRO A 250 -4.41 -16.99 -14.19
CA PRO A 250 -5.09 -17.58 -15.33
C PRO A 250 -6.38 -16.83 -15.67
N SER A 251 -6.71 -16.74 -16.96
CA SER A 251 -7.92 -16.05 -17.46
C SER A 251 -9.23 -16.63 -16.93
N VAL A 252 -9.24 -17.92 -16.60
CA VAL A 252 -10.34 -18.60 -15.93
C VAL A 252 -9.80 -19.12 -14.60
N LEU A 253 -10.34 -18.60 -13.51
CA LEU A 253 -10.19 -19.22 -12.21
C LEU A 253 -11.20 -20.36 -12.15
N GLY A 254 -10.76 -21.56 -11.72
CA GLY A 254 -11.68 -22.68 -11.49
C GLY A 254 -12.72 -22.36 -10.42
N ASP A 255 -13.61 -23.30 -10.14
CA ASP A 255 -14.58 -23.14 -9.04
C ASP A 255 -13.85 -23.10 -7.69
N MET A 256 -13.62 -21.87 -7.21
CA MET A 256 -12.99 -21.59 -5.92
C MET A 256 -14.04 -21.18 -4.91
N THR A 257 -13.91 -21.67 -3.68
CA THR A 257 -14.69 -21.19 -2.54
C THR A 257 -14.42 -19.69 -2.29
N PRO A 258 -15.35 -18.95 -1.66
CA PRO A 258 -15.12 -17.55 -1.31
C PRO A 258 -13.81 -17.32 -0.52
N ALA A 259 -13.53 -18.17 0.48
CA ALA A 259 -12.28 -18.12 1.25
C ALA A 259 -11.03 -18.30 0.36
N ALA A 260 -11.06 -19.27 -0.57
CA ALA A 260 -9.93 -19.49 -1.48
C ALA A 260 -9.70 -18.30 -2.43
N LYS A 261 -10.77 -17.60 -2.83
CA LYS A 261 -10.67 -16.35 -3.63
C LYS A 261 -9.98 -15.24 -2.84
N GLU A 262 -10.38 -15.04 -1.58
CA GLU A 262 -9.77 -14.04 -0.69
C GLU A 262 -8.29 -14.33 -0.43
N GLU A 263 -7.92 -15.59 -0.18
CA GLU A 263 -6.52 -16.00 -0.04
C GLU A 263 -5.72 -15.79 -1.32
N THR A 264 -6.31 -16.10 -2.47
CA THR A 264 -5.66 -15.92 -3.77
C THR A 264 -5.40 -14.44 -4.04
N ALA A 265 -6.34 -13.58 -3.66
CA ALA A 265 -6.16 -12.12 -3.74
C ALA A 265 -4.98 -11.65 -2.87
N LEU A 266 -4.81 -12.20 -1.65
CA LEU A 266 -3.66 -11.90 -0.80
C LEU A 266 -2.34 -12.38 -1.42
N LYS A 267 -2.32 -13.63 -1.90
CA LYS A 267 -1.13 -14.26 -2.50
C LYS A 267 -0.68 -13.55 -3.80
N VAL A 268 -1.60 -13.02 -4.59
CA VAL A 268 -1.29 -12.33 -5.85
C VAL A 268 -0.93 -10.85 -5.66
N LEU A 269 -1.36 -10.21 -4.57
CA LEU A 269 -1.20 -8.77 -4.36
C LEU A 269 0.25 -8.25 -4.54
N PRO A 270 1.30 -8.91 -4.00
CA PRO A 270 2.69 -8.49 -4.22
C PRO A 270 3.13 -8.53 -5.69
N THR A 271 2.44 -9.26 -6.56
CA THR A 271 2.75 -9.33 -8.00
C THR A 271 2.18 -8.18 -8.80
N LEU A 272 1.16 -7.50 -8.26
CA LEU A 272 0.49 -6.35 -8.86
C LEU A 272 1.22 -5.03 -8.53
N LEU A 273 2.02 -5.04 -7.47
CA LEU A 273 2.74 -3.88 -6.98
C LEU A 273 4.24 -4.07 -7.20
N PRO A 274 4.91 -3.20 -7.99
CA PRO A 274 6.33 -3.35 -8.28
C PRO A 274 7.15 -3.16 -6.99
N PRO A 275 8.08 -4.08 -6.65
CA PRO A 275 8.95 -3.92 -5.50
C PRO A 275 9.76 -2.63 -5.59
N SER A 276 9.92 -1.95 -4.46
CA SER A 276 10.64 -0.68 -4.40
C SER A 276 12.15 -0.90 -4.34
N ILE A 277 12.91 -0.16 -5.14
CA ILE A 277 14.37 -0.12 -5.03
C ILE A 277 14.73 0.63 -3.74
N TYR A 278 15.57 0.03 -2.91
CA TYR A 278 16.05 0.66 -1.67
C TYR A 278 17.57 0.60 -1.56
N ARG A 279 18.13 1.34 -0.60
CA ARG A 279 19.57 1.35 -0.30
C ARG A 279 19.82 0.99 1.16
N ILE A 280 20.86 0.22 1.41
CA ILE A 280 21.40 -0.06 2.75
C ILE A 280 22.92 0.11 2.66
N GLY A 281 23.51 0.96 3.50
CA GLY A 281 24.96 1.20 3.50
C GLY A 281 25.52 1.61 2.12
N GLY A 282 24.78 2.41 1.35
CA GLY A 282 25.16 2.82 -0.01
C GLY A 282 24.93 1.77 -1.11
N LYS A 283 24.73 0.49 -0.76
CA LYS A 283 24.40 -0.57 -1.71
C LYS A 283 22.94 -0.48 -2.16
N VAL A 284 22.71 -0.55 -3.46
CA VAL A 284 21.37 -0.54 -4.07
C VAL A 284 20.84 -1.97 -4.13
N PHE A 285 19.66 -2.20 -3.56
CA PHE A 285 18.92 -3.44 -3.61
C PHE A 285 17.73 -3.29 -4.55
N ARG A 286 17.52 -4.30 -5.40
CA ARG A 286 16.43 -4.32 -6.39
C ARG A 286 15.67 -5.64 -6.21
N PRO A 287 14.67 -5.66 -5.32
CA PRO A 287 13.98 -6.91 -5.03
C PRO A 287 13.26 -7.45 -6.26
N THR A 288 13.26 -8.77 -6.42
CA THR A 288 12.43 -9.43 -7.42
C THR A 288 10.98 -9.54 -6.94
N THR A 289 10.07 -9.84 -7.85
CA THR A 289 8.67 -10.12 -7.49
C THR A 289 8.57 -11.33 -6.55
N GLU A 290 9.38 -12.36 -6.79
CA GLU A 290 9.43 -13.57 -5.95
C GLU A 290 9.92 -13.25 -4.53
N GLU A 291 10.95 -12.41 -4.40
CA GLU A 291 11.42 -11.93 -3.10
C GLU A 291 10.34 -11.12 -2.36
N ALA A 292 9.56 -10.31 -3.08
CA ALA A 292 8.45 -9.57 -2.50
C ALA A 292 7.28 -10.48 -2.06
N GLN A 293 6.97 -11.51 -2.85
CA GLN A 293 5.98 -12.52 -2.47
C GLN A 293 6.43 -13.25 -1.20
N LYS A 294 7.66 -13.80 -1.20
CA LYS A 294 8.22 -14.52 -0.07
C LYS A 294 8.33 -13.64 1.19
N SER A 295 8.70 -12.37 1.05
CA SER A 295 8.79 -11.44 2.19
C SER A 295 7.43 -10.99 2.72
N PHE A 296 6.34 -11.24 1.98
CA PHE A 296 4.98 -10.99 2.44
C PHE A 296 4.39 -12.27 3.04
N ILE A 297 4.29 -13.33 2.24
CA ILE A 297 3.82 -14.66 2.63
C ILE A 297 4.89 -15.67 2.20
N ASP A 298 5.58 -16.25 3.17
CA ASP A 298 6.53 -17.33 2.94
C ASP A 298 5.79 -18.67 2.98
N MET A 299 5.79 -19.37 1.85
CA MET A 299 5.17 -20.69 1.72
C MET A 299 6.23 -21.75 1.96
N GLN A 300 6.01 -22.61 2.95
CA GLN A 300 6.92 -23.69 3.33
C GLN A 300 6.19 -25.03 3.39
N PRO A 301 6.89 -26.17 3.20
CA PRO A 301 6.27 -27.48 3.31
C PRO A 301 5.82 -27.78 4.75
N VAL A 302 4.80 -28.62 4.89
CA VAL A 302 4.45 -29.23 6.18
C VAL A 302 5.66 -30.01 6.72
N GLY A 303 5.98 -29.81 8.00
CA GLY A 303 7.16 -30.41 8.64
C GLY A 303 8.38 -29.48 8.73
N THR A 304 8.27 -28.23 8.28
CA THR A 304 9.28 -27.19 8.50
C THR A 304 9.65 -27.07 9.99
N ASN A 305 10.95 -27.14 10.29
CA ASN A 305 11.46 -26.97 11.64
C ASN A 305 11.32 -25.50 12.07
N MET A 306 10.33 -25.22 12.94
CA MET A 306 10.03 -23.86 13.39
C MET A 306 11.19 -23.21 14.15
N VAL A 307 12.00 -23.97 14.88
CA VAL A 307 13.15 -23.43 15.61
C VAL A 307 14.22 -22.96 14.64
N GLU A 308 14.53 -23.75 13.62
CA GLU A 308 15.48 -23.36 12.57
C GLU A 308 14.94 -22.17 11.75
N TYR A 309 13.65 -22.21 11.40
CA TYR A 309 12.99 -21.17 10.64
C TYR A 309 13.05 -19.79 11.33
N LEU A 310 12.75 -19.77 12.64
CA LEU A 310 12.76 -18.55 13.46
C LEU A 310 14.17 -18.04 13.79
N ASN A 311 15.18 -18.91 13.79
CA ASN A 311 16.57 -18.51 14.03
C ASN A 311 17.30 -18.07 12.75
N HIS A 312 16.71 -18.26 11.58
CA HIS A 312 17.32 -17.89 10.32
C HIS A 312 17.28 -16.35 10.13
N GLU A 313 18.46 -15.73 9.92
CA GLU A 313 18.63 -14.27 9.98
C GLU A 313 17.71 -13.46 9.04
N LEU A 314 17.34 -14.02 7.89
CA LEU A 314 16.51 -13.32 6.92
C LEU A 314 15.00 -13.40 7.22
N THR A 315 14.55 -14.51 7.81
CA THR A 315 13.12 -14.78 8.06
C THR A 315 12.76 -14.39 9.49
N GLY A 316 13.55 -14.85 10.47
CA GLY A 316 13.31 -14.61 11.89
C GLY A 316 13.43 -13.15 12.35
N ALA A 317 13.99 -12.26 11.53
CA ALA A 317 14.20 -10.86 11.88
C ALA A 317 13.11 -9.91 11.37
N LEU A 318 12.15 -10.39 10.57
CA LEU A 318 11.17 -9.55 9.87
C LEU A 318 9.73 -9.94 10.24
N LEU A 319 8.85 -8.94 10.28
CA LEU A 319 7.42 -9.15 10.33
C LEU A 319 6.93 -9.66 8.95
N HIS A 320 6.39 -10.87 8.92
CA HIS A 320 5.83 -11.50 7.72
C HIS A 320 4.86 -12.62 8.09
N ILE A 321 4.24 -13.26 7.09
CA ILE A 321 3.37 -14.41 7.26
C ILE A 321 4.12 -15.68 6.84
N LEU A 322 3.98 -16.75 7.61
CA LEU A 322 4.39 -18.10 7.24
C LEU A 322 3.16 -18.96 7.01
N CYS A 323 3.08 -19.60 5.84
CA CYS A 323 2.08 -20.61 5.53
C CYS A 323 2.76 -21.97 5.36
N LEU A 324 2.33 -22.96 6.13
CA LEU A 324 2.71 -24.35 5.92
C LEU A 324 1.67 -24.99 5.00
N SER A 325 2.09 -25.37 3.80
CA SER A 325 1.22 -25.98 2.80
C SER A 325 1.69 -27.37 2.41
N ASP A 326 0.71 -28.22 2.15
CA ASP A 326 0.88 -29.52 1.51
C ASP A 326 0.47 -29.35 0.03
N GLU A 327 1.33 -29.77 -0.90
CA GLU A 327 1.07 -29.69 -2.34
C GLU A 327 -0.25 -30.37 -2.75
N THR A 328 -0.70 -31.37 -1.98
CA THR A 328 -1.90 -32.15 -2.26
C THR A 328 -3.15 -31.64 -1.53
N ARG A 329 -3.00 -30.98 -0.37
CA ARG A 329 -4.11 -30.59 0.52
C ARG A 329 -4.31 -29.08 0.66
N GLY A 330 -3.40 -28.27 0.13
CA GLY A 330 -3.45 -26.82 0.24
C GLY A 330 -2.77 -26.29 1.51
N THR A 331 -3.15 -25.09 1.94
CA THR A 331 -2.59 -24.46 3.14
C THR A 331 -3.13 -25.16 4.40
N SER A 332 -2.23 -25.68 5.24
CA SER A 332 -2.57 -26.48 6.43
C SER A 332 -2.53 -25.65 7.71
N GLN A 333 -1.51 -24.80 7.87
CA GLN A 333 -1.34 -23.93 9.03
C GLN A 333 -0.82 -22.57 8.60
N THR A 334 -1.23 -21.53 9.31
CA THR A 334 -0.76 -20.16 9.04
C THR A 334 -0.34 -19.46 10.31
N PHE A 335 0.79 -18.76 10.24
CA PHE A 335 1.41 -18.06 11.36
C PHE A 335 1.71 -16.61 10.99
N ALA A 336 1.46 -15.69 11.91
CA ALA A 336 2.10 -14.38 11.91
C ALA A 336 3.47 -14.52 12.56
N ILE A 337 4.53 -14.14 11.84
CA ILE A 337 5.90 -14.15 12.36
C ILE A 337 6.22 -12.78 12.94
N ILE A 338 6.37 -12.74 14.26
CA ILE A 338 6.97 -11.63 15.01
C ILE A 338 8.40 -12.06 15.33
N PRO A 339 9.44 -11.21 15.26
CA PRO A 339 10.80 -11.68 15.45
C PRO A 339 10.99 -12.60 16.66
N GLY A 340 11.44 -13.83 16.39
CA GLY A 340 11.60 -14.93 17.36
C GLY A 340 10.34 -15.70 17.77
N HIS A 341 9.17 -15.36 17.23
CA HIS A 341 7.87 -15.92 17.63
C HIS A 341 7.00 -16.23 16.40
N ALA A 342 6.41 -17.43 16.38
CA ALA A 342 5.37 -17.79 15.42
C ALA A 342 4.03 -17.87 16.15
N ILE A 343 3.11 -16.99 15.79
CA ILE A 343 1.76 -16.96 16.37
C ILE A 343 0.81 -17.62 15.39
N GLU A 344 0.28 -18.79 15.75
CA GLU A 344 -0.69 -19.53 14.92
C GLU A 344 -2.02 -18.75 14.84
N THR A 345 -2.64 -18.80 13.67
CA THR A 345 -3.89 -18.08 13.34
C THR A 345 -4.84 -19.03 12.61
N GLU A 346 -6.15 -18.76 12.67
CA GLU A 346 -7.15 -19.66 12.08
C GLU A 346 -7.22 -19.54 10.56
N SER A 347 -6.73 -18.43 9.99
CA SER A 347 -6.72 -18.19 8.55
C SER A 347 -5.58 -17.30 8.09
N LEU A 348 -5.30 -17.32 6.78
CA LEU A 348 -4.36 -16.38 6.17
C LEU A 348 -4.79 -14.92 6.34
N LEU A 349 -6.10 -14.65 6.33
CA LEU A 349 -6.60 -13.29 6.53
C LEU A 349 -6.28 -12.77 7.93
N GLU A 350 -6.44 -13.62 8.96
CA GLU A 350 -6.07 -13.29 10.34
C GLU A 350 -4.57 -13.10 10.52
N ALA A 351 -3.73 -13.91 9.88
CA ALA A 351 -2.28 -13.73 9.92
C ALA A 351 -1.86 -12.38 9.32
N VAL A 352 -2.48 -11.98 8.21
CA VAL A 352 -2.25 -10.68 7.58
C VAL A 352 -2.73 -9.54 8.49
N ASP A 353 -3.89 -9.69 9.15
CA ASP A 353 -4.40 -8.73 10.13
C ASP A 353 -3.43 -8.54 11.30
N LEU A 354 -3.07 -9.64 11.96
CA LEU A 354 -2.18 -9.63 13.12
C LEU A 354 -0.80 -9.06 12.77
N CYS A 355 -0.23 -9.47 11.63
CA CYS A 355 1.05 -8.97 11.16
C CYS A 355 0.99 -7.47 10.81
N PHE A 356 -0.08 -7.01 10.13
CA PHE A 356 -0.29 -5.59 9.87
C PHE A 356 -0.36 -4.77 11.17
N LYS A 357 -1.15 -5.24 12.14
CA LYS A 357 -1.30 -4.59 13.46
C LYS A 357 0.02 -4.54 14.22
N ALA A 358 0.84 -5.57 14.12
CA ALA A 358 2.16 -5.61 14.73
C ALA A 358 3.07 -4.48 14.25
N PHE A 359 3.07 -4.11 12.95
CA PHE A 359 3.87 -2.97 12.47
C PHE A 359 3.55 -1.68 13.22
N PHE A 360 2.27 -1.43 13.53
CA PHE A 360 1.83 -0.23 14.24
C PHE A 360 2.03 -0.32 15.75
N VAL A 361 1.82 -1.50 16.36
CA VAL A 361 2.01 -1.70 17.81
C VAL A 361 3.49 -1.60 18.18
N PHE A 362 4.38 -2.18 17.37
CA PHE A 362 5.83 -2.10 17.59
C PHE A 362 6.47 -0.84 16.98
N ASP A 363 5.69 0.01 16.29
CA ASP A 363 6.16 1.22 15.62
C ASP A 363 7.37 0.99 14.70
N VAL A 364 7.30 -0.06 13.88
CA VAL A 364 8.38 -0.47 12.98
C VAL A 364 8.00 -0.27 11.51
N GLN A 365 9.01 -0.01 10.68
CA GLN A 365 8.81 0.16 9.25
C GLN A 365 8.44 -1.18 8.58
N TYR A 366 7.62 -1.09 7.53
CA TYR A 366 7.31 -2.23 6.68
C TYR A 366 8.55 -2.87 6.06
N THR A 367 8.50 -4.20 5.90
CA THR A 367 9.52 -4.99 5.22
C THR A 367 9.76 -4.47 3.81
N LYS A 368 11.00 -4.04 3.51
CA LYS A 368 11.32 -3.24 2.31
C LYS A 368 11.00 -3.93 0.99
N GLN A 369 11.14 -5.25 0.94
CA GLN A 369 10.92 -6.09 -0.24
C GLN A 369 9.45 -6.07 -0.68
N CYS A 370 8.52 -6.05 0.28
CA CYS A 370 7.07 -6.05 0.06
C CYS A 370 6.39 -4.76 0.55
N LEU A 371 7.17 -3.70 0.79
CA LEU A 371 6.69 -2.39 1.27
C LEU A 371 5.43 -1.90 0.52
N PRO A 372 5.37 -1.93 -0.83
CA PRO A 372 4.17 -1.50 -1.54
C PRO A 372 2.91 -2.31 -1.19
N THR A 373 3.05 -3.61 -0.90
CA THR A 373 1.93 -4.48 -0.50
C THR A 373 1.33 -4.02 0.83
N TRP A 374 2.19 -3.72 1.81
CA TRP A 374 1.76 -3.21 3.11
C TRP A 374 1.20 -1.79 3.02
N GLU A 375 1.81 -0.90 2.22
CA GLU A 375 1.25 0.43 1.89
C GLU A 375 -0.16 0.28 1.30
N PHE A 376 -0.37 -0.67 0.38
CA PHE A 376 -1.70 -0.92 -0.19
C PHE A 376 -2.70 -1.32 0.87
N LEU A 377 -2.39 -2.27 1.75
CA LEU A 377 -3.29 -2.65 2.84
C LEU A 377 -3.58 -1.44 3.74
N GLN A 378 -2.58 -0.65 4.10
CA GLN A 378 -2.73 0.53 4.94
C GLN A 378 -3.76 1.52 4.37
N HIS A 379 -3.65 1.86 3.08
CA HIS A 379 -4.48 2.88 2.45
C HIS A 379 -5.81 2.33 1.91
N ALA A 380 -5.80 1.17 1.25
CA ALA A 380 -6.96 0.57 0.61
C ALA A 380 -7.93 -0.08 1.59
N VAL A 381 -7.38 -0.70 2.64
CA VAL A 381 -8.15 -1.49 3.60
C VAL A 381 -8.34 -0.72 4.89
N TYR A 382 -7.24 -0.42 5.60
CA TYR A 382 -7.27 0.14 6.96
C TYR A 382 -7.56 1.64 7.00
N LYS A 383 -7.41 2.34 5.88
CA LYS A 383 -7.63 3.79 5.74
C LYS A 383 -6.81 4.61 6.74
N ILE A 384 -5.58 4.16 7.03
CA ILE A 384 -4.66 4.87 7.92
C ILE A 384 -3.77 5.80 7.09
N GLU A 385 -3.66 7.06 7.50
CA GLU A 385 -2.82 8.04 6.82
C GLU A 385 -1.33 7.66 6.84
N GLY A 386 -0.63 7.99 5.75
CA GLY A 386 0.80 7.72 5.64
C GLY A 386 1.34 7.97 4.26
N LYS A 387 2.61 7.60 4.05
CA LYS A 387 3.22 7.67 2.74
C LYS A 387 2.57 6.62 1.83
N GLU A 388 2.26 7.04 0.61
CA GLU A 388 1.66 6.18 -0.42
C GLU A 388 2.46 6.34 -1.72
N SER A 389 2.98 5.25 -2.26
CA SER A 389 3.62 5.27 -3.57
C SER A 389 2.60 5.44 -4.70
N SER A 390 3.01 6.05 -5.83
CA SER A 390 2.11 6.25 -6.98
C SER A 390 1.52 4.95 -7.51
N ALA A 391 2.28 3.84 -7.43
CA ALA A 391 1.81 2.52 -7.85
C ALA A 391 0.70 2.00 -6.94
N VAL A 392 0.83 2.17 -5.63
CA VAL A 392 -0.19 1.81 -4.65
C VAL A 392 -1.44 2.65 -4.86
N LYS A 393 -1.30 3.98 -4.98
CA LYS A 393 -2.41 4.89 -5.23
C LYS A 393 -3.20 4.51 -6.49
N PHE A 394 -2.48 4.18 -7.55
CA PHE A 394 -3.10 3.73 -8.81
C PHE A 394 -3.86 2.42 -8.67
N LEU A 395 -3.28 1.41 -8.01
CA LEU A 395 -3.98 0.14 -7.79
C LEU A 395 -5.20 0.35 -6.90
N ARG A 396 -5.04 1.08 -5.79
CA ARG A 396 -6.10 1.38 -4.83
C ARG A 396 -7.28 2.08 -5.48
N THR A 397 -7.05 3.14 -6.26
CA THR A 397 -8.14 3.83 -6.98
C THR A 397 -8.83 2.91 -7.98
N THR A 398 -8.10 2.03 -8.64
CA THR A 398 -8.67 1.05 -9.58
C THR A 398 -9.55 0.00 -8.88
N VAL A 399 -9.15 -0.49 -7.70
CA VAL A 399 -9.84 -1.60 -7.02
C VAL A 399 -10.78 -1.14 -5.91
N VAL A 400 -10.61 0.04 -5.33
CA VAL A 400 -11.48 0.56 -4.25
C VAL A 400 -12.53 1.53 -4.77
N SER A 401 -12.18 2.37 -5.76
CA SER A 401 -13.07 3.43 -6.29
C SER A 401 -13.77 3.06 -7.60
N GLY A 402 -13.88 1.75 -7.91
CA GLY A 402 -14.59 1.26 -9.10
C GLY A 402 -16.07 1.65 -9.14
N PRO A 403 -16.72 1.60 -10.32
CA PRO A 403 -17.85 2.43 -10.75
C PRO A 403 -19.21 2.25 -10.04
N HIS A 404 -19.25 1.66 -8.84
CA HIS A 404 -20.48 1.53 -8.06
C HIS A 404 -20.75 2.70 -7.09
N ASP A 405 -19.81 3.66 -6.97
CA ASP A 405 -19.95 4.84 -6.10
C ASP A 405 -20.20 6.15 -6.89
N MET A 406 -20.77 6.09 -8.10
CA MET A 406 -21.32 7.27 -8.81
C MET A 406 -22.78 7.07 -9.20
#